data_AF-A0AB37R3Q3-F1
#
_entry.id   AF-A0AB37R3Q3-F1
#
_cell.length_a   1.000
_cell.length_b   1.000
_cell.length_c   1.000
_cell.angle_alpha   90.00
_cell.angle_beta   90.00
_cell.angle_gamma   90.00
#
_symmetry.space_group_name_H-M   'P 1'
#
loop_
_entity.id
_entity.type
_entity.pdbx_description
1 polymer ?
#
loop_
_entity_poly.entity_id
_entity_poly.type
_entity_poly.pdbx_seq_one_letter_code
_entity_poly.pdbx_strand_id
1 'polypeptide(L)'
;MTWTSYSARSTLRCRSCLPPNSRNRFCDNSMHWVFSKMTGTRPNPTRRCCTRLCSSRGQPLGLALIALEIARRLEIALEGVNFPGHFLLRVPGADHLLDPCSGRRLYPRDCRELLIRQFGPTMQLRAEHMTRATPTSMLQRLSRNLRHLHQINDDFLAALKDADRIVELGQATSGDHLARASLYQLLECPQAERFDLERALLLSEDPLQRIELAKRLSRLPANHSVH
;
A
#
# COMPACT_ATOMS: atom_id res chain seq x y z
N MET A 1 -27.50 -11.13 -60.00
CA MET A 1 -26.53 -11.35 -58.90
C MET A 1 -26.49 -10.07 -58.08
N THR A 2 -27.37 -9.89 -57.07
CA THR A 2 -27.10 -10.08 -55.62
C THR A 2 -26.03 -9.11 -55.09
N TRP A 3 -26.17 -8.24 -54.09
CA TRP A 3 -27.20 -7.84 -53.12
C TRP A 3 -26.80 -6.42 -52.59
N THR A 4 -27.74 -5.72 -51.97
CA THR A 4 -27.70 -4.41 -51.26
C THR A 4 -26.56 -4.25 -50.22
N SER A 5 -26.10 -3.06 -49.79
CA SER A 5 -26.83 -2.05 -48.98
C SER A 5 -26.00 -0.79 -48.60
N TYR A 6 -26.70 0.36 -48.53
CA TYR A 6 -26.60 1.56 -47.65
C TYR A 6 -25.51 1.61 -46.55
N SER A 7 -24.84 2.73 -46.23
CA SER A 7 -25.34 3.99 -45.62
C SER A 7 -24.15 4.95 -45.44
N ALA A 8 -24.09 6.12 -46.09
CA ALA A 8 -24.56 7.46 -45.69
C ALA A 8 -23.77 8.18 -44.57
N ARG A 9 -23.27 9.37 -44.95
CA ARG A 9 -22.42 10.30 -44.21
C ARG A 9 -23.20 11.12 -43.17
N SER A 10 -22.43 11.71 -42.25
CA SER A 10 -22.37 13.15 -41.94
C SER A 10 -22.65 13.58 -40.50
N THR A 11 -21.79 14.52 -40.11
CA THR A 11 -21.63 15.34 -38.89
C THR A 11 -22.89 15.94 -38.27
N LEU A 12 -22.93 16.07 -36.93
CA LEU A 12 -23.28 17.31 -36.20
C LEU A 12 -23.21 17.15 -34.66
N ARG A 13 -23.01 18.30 -33.99
CA ARG A 13 -22.88 18.58 -32.54
C ARG A 13 -24.10 18.19 -31.70
N CYS A 14 -23.90 17.95 -30.39
CA CYS A 14 -24.62 18.71 -29.34
C CYS A 14 -24.03 18.51 -27.93
N ARG A 15 -23.79 19.63 -27.24
CA ARG A 15 -23.67 19.72 -25.78
C ARG A 15 -25.08 19.64 -25.14
N SER A 16 -25.10 19.36 -23.84
CA SER A 16 -26.14 19.63 -22.83
C SER A 16 -27.49 18.93 -22.95
N CYS A 17 -27.69 17.90 -22.12
CA CYS A 17 -28.95 17.56 -21.42
C CYS A 17 -28.68 16.49 -20.34
N LEU A 18 -28.18 16.89 -19.17
CA LEU A 18 -28.27 16.06 -17.95
C LEU A 18 -28.69 16.97 -16.79
N PRO A 19 -29.75 16.61 -16.03
CA PRO A 19 -30.28 17.44 -14.95
C PRO A 19 -29.31 17.53 -13.77
N PRO A 20 -29.27 18.65 -13.02
CA PRO A 20 -28.30 18.85 -11.96
C PRO A 20 -28.83 18.29 -10.63
N ASN A 21 -28.98 16.97 -10.49
CA ASN A 21 -29.06 16.35 -9.16
C ASN A 21 -28.90 14.81 -9.11
N SER A 22 -27.86 14.25 -9.75
CA SER A 22 -27.61 12.80 -9.70
C SER A 22 -26.14 12.40 -9.46
N ARG A 23 -25.28 13.33 -9.07
CA ARG A 23 -23.84 13.04 -8.82
C ARG A 23 -23.59 12.05 -7.66
N ASN A 24 -24.54 11.86 -6.75
CA ASN A 24 -24.38 10.95 -5.61
C ASN A 24 -24.96 9.53 -5.79
N ARG A 25 -25.70 9.24 -6.87
CA ARG A 25 -26.20 7.85 -7.12
C ARG A 25 -25.39 7.06 -8.14
N PHE A 26 -24.56 7.73 -8.94
CA PHE A 26 -23.70 7.04 -9.90
C PHE A 26 -22.44 6.45 -9.24
N CYS A 27 -21.90 7.11 -8.21
CA CYS A 27 -20.66 6.67 -7.54
C CYS A 27 -20.80 5.33 -6.79
N ASP A 28 -21.98 5.01 -6.26
CA ASP A 28 -22.22 3.77 -5.50
C ASP A 28 -22.26 2.50 -6.38
N ASN A 29 -22.61 2.68 -7.67
CA ASN A 29 -22.61 1.62 -8.68
C ASN A 29 -21.32 1.58 -9.51
N SER A 30 -20.49 2.63 -9.50
CA SER A 30 -19.24 2.69 -10.27
C SER A 30 -18.17 1.70 -9.80
N MET A 31 -18.13 1.33 -8.52
CA MET A 31 -17.11 0.39 -8.02
C MET A 31 -17.51 -1.06 -8.13
N HIS A 32 -18.81 -1.37 -7.96
CA HIS A 32 -19.33 -2.63 -8.46
C HIS A 32 -19.10 -2.71 -9.96
N TRP A 33 -19.19 -1.62 -10.74
CA TRP A 33 -18.88 -1.61 -12.17
C TRP A 33 -17.38 -1.74 -12.50
N VAL A 34 -16.45 -1.13 -11.76
CA VAL A 34 -14.99 -1.31 -11.96
C VAL A 34 -14.58 -2.74 -11.61
N PHE A 35 -15.01 -3.25 -10.46
CA PHE A 35 -14.75 -4.63 -10.06
C PHE A 35 -15.58 -5.65 -10.87
N SER A 36 -16.80 -5.33 -11.33
CA SER A 36 -17.62 -6.17 -12.21
C SER A 36 -17.10 -6.18 -13.65
N LYS A 37 -16.61 -5.05 -14.20
CA LYS A 37 -15.84 -5.04 -15.46
C LYS A 37 -14.56 -5.86 -15.35
N MET A 38 -13.96 -5.95 -14.16
CA MET A 38 -12.86 -6.88 -13.88
C MET A 38 -13.32 -8.33 -13.66
N THR A 39 -14.57 -8.60 -13.24
CA THR A 39 -15.04 -9.94 -12.81
C THR A 39 -16.20 -10.59 -13.61
N GLY A 40 -16.82 -9.98 -14.63
CA GLY A 40 -17.79 -10.65 -15.55
C GLY A 40 -18.41 -9.71 -16.61
N THR A 41 -18.75 -10.03 -17.87
CA THR A 41 -18.97 -11.28 -18.64
C THR A 41 -18.75 -10.99 -20.15
N ARG A 42 -17.53 -11.20 -20.68
CA ARG A 42 -17.24 -11.53 -22.10
C ARG A 42 -15.94 -12.34 -22.12
N PRO A 43 -15.82 -13.40 -22.94
CA PRO A 43 -14.60 -14.20 -23.02
C PRO A 43 -13.54 -13.37 -23.76
N ASN A 44 -12.64 -12.72 -23.02
CA ASN A 44 -11.49 -12.00 -23.57
C ASN A 44 -10.22 -12.64 -22.97
N PRO A 45 -9.15 -12.91 -23.74
CA PRO A 45 -7.97 -13.69 -23.29
C PRO A 45 -7.23 -13.10 -22.08
N THR A 46 -7.49 -11.84 -21.73
CA THR A 46 -6.96 -11.13 -20.55
C THR A 46 -7.46 -11.67 -19.20
N ARG A 47 -8.49 -12.53 -19.19
CA ARG A 47 -9.02 -13.19 -17.97
C ARG A 47 -7.99 -14.03 -17.20
N ARG A 48 -6.92 -14.49 -17.87
CA ARG A 48 -5.88 -15.32 -17.24
C ARG A 48 -4.89 -14.57 -16.36
N CYS A 49 -4.82 -13.23 -16.42
CA CYS A 49 -3.86 -12.46 -15.62
C CYS A 49 -4.40 -12.09 -14.23
N CYS A 50 -5.63 -11.58 -14.10
CA CYS A 50 -6.16 -11.11 -12.82
C CYS A 50 -6.52 -12.25 -11.85
N THR A 51 -7.03 -13.37 -12.35
CA THR A 51 -7.32 -14.55 -11.51
C THR A 51 -6.04 -15.22 -10.98
N ARG A 52 -4.91 -15.11 -11.71
CA ARG A 52 -3.60 -15.58 -11.25
C ARG A 52 -2.94 -14.67 -10.21
N LEU A 53 -3.23 -13.36 -10.26
CA LEU A 53 -2.78 -12.36 -9.28
C LEU A 53 -3.46 -12.53 -7.90
N CYS A 54 -4.72 -12.97 -7.87
CA CYS A 54 -5.45 -13.27 -6.63
C CYS A 54 -5.21 -14.69 -6.08
N SER A 55 -4.88 -15.66 -6.94
CA SER A 55 -4.79 -17.07 -6.51
C SER A 55 -3.43 -17.49 -5.96
N SER A 56 -2.42 -16.61 -6.02
CA SER A 56 -1.09 -16.89 -5.47
C SER A 56 -0.41 -15.60 -5.00
N ARG A 57 -0.43 -15.31 -3.69
CA ARG A 57 0.58 -14.46 -3.02
C ARG A 57 0.76 -13.03 -3.60
N GLY A 58 -0.29 -12.40 -4.13
CA GLY A 58 -0.21 -11.00 -4.55
C GLY A 58 0.04 -10.09 -3.34
N GLN A 59 1.08 -9.25 -3.36
CA GLN A 59 1.28 -8.23 -2.32
C GLN A 59 0.10 -7.24 -2.37
N PRO A 60 -0.68 -7.06 -1.28
CA PRO A 60 -1.89 -6.23 -1.29
C PRO A 60 -1.66 -4.80 -1.81
N LEU A 61 -0.50 -4.23 -1.52
CA LEU A 61 -0.12 -2.89 -2.00
C LEU A 61 0.05 -2.84 -3.53
N GLY A 62 0.63 -3.88 -4.15
CA GLY A 62 0.81 -3.93 -5.59
C GLY A 62 -0.54 -3.94 -6.33
N LEU A 63 -1.49 -4.76 -5.87
CA LEU A 63 -2.86 -4.76 -6.40
C LEU A 63 -3.54 -3.40 -6.25
N ALA A 64 -3.37 -2.77 -5.10
CA ALA A 64 -3.94 -1.46 -4.84
C ALA A 64 -3.37 -0.36 -5.74
N LEU A 65 -2.06 -0.37 -5.99
CA LEU A 65 -1.41 0.57 -6.91
C LEU A 65 -1.93 0.42 -8.34
N ILE A 66 -2.11 -0.82 -8.80
CA ILE A 66 -2.74 -1.09 -10.11
C ILE A 66 -4.16 -0.55 -10.14
N ALA A 67 -4.96 -0.80 -9.08
CA ALA A 67 -6.32 -0.29 -8.99
C ALA A 67 -6.38 1.25 -9.02
N LEU A 68 -5.47 1.93 -8.31
CA LEU A 68 -5.34 3.39 -8.30
C LEU A 68 -5.01 3.93 -9.70
N GLU A 69 -4.08 3.30 -10.42
CA GLU A 69 -3.71 3.73 -11.77
C GLU A 69 -4.84 3.50 -12.78
N ILE A 70 -5.57 2.39 -12.66
CA ILE A 70 -6.75 2.13 -13.50
C ILE A 70 -7.85 3.16 -13.21
N ALA A 71 -8.14 3.42 -11.94
CA ALA A 71 -9.13 4.41 -11.54
C ALA A 71 -8.78 5.80 -12.07
N ARG A 72 -7.50 6.20 -12.00
CA ARG A 72 -7.00 7.46 -12.56
C ARG A 72 -7.29 7.58 -14.06
N ARG A 73 -7.08 6.51 -14.84
CA ARG A 73 -7.37 6.49 -16.30
C ARG A 73 -8.86 6.52 -16.62
N LEU A 74 -9.70 6.10 -15.69
CA LEU A 74 -11.15 6.13 -15.79
C LEU A 74 -11.77 7.39 -15.16
N GLU A 75 -10.94 8.36 -14.72
CA GLU A 75 -11.38 9.58 -14.04
C GLU A 75 -12.20 9.31 -12.76
N ILE A 76 -11.93 8.18 -12.10
CA ILE A 76 -12.53 7.83 -10.81
C ILE A 76 -11.63 8.35 -9.71
N ALA A 77 -12.19 9.19 -8.82
CA ALA A 77 -11.50 9.71 -7.65
C ALA A 77 -11.29 8.60 -6.61
N LEU A 78 -10.30 7.74 -6.82
CA LEU A 78 -9.92 6.66 -5.92
C LEU A 78 -8.69 7.06 -5.11
N GLU A 79 -8.76 6.86 -3.80
CA GLU A 79 -7.70 7.18 -2.86
C GLU A 79 -7.20 5.91 -2.16
N GLY A 80 -5.88 5.85 -1.94
CA GLY A 80 -5.28 4.88 -1.02
C GLY A 80 -5.44 5.35 0.42
N VAL A 81 -5.62 4.41 1.34
CA VAL A 81 -5.73 4.64 2.79
C VAL A 81 -4.68 3.80 3.50
N ASN A 82 -3.86 4.45 4.32
CA ASN A 82 -2.78 3.82 5.09
C ASN A 82 -3.31 3.19 6.38
N PHE A 83 -4.13 2.16 6.23
CA PHE A 83 -4.69 1.45 7.39
C PHE A 83 -3.61 0.63 8.12
N PRO A 84 -3.58 0.58 9.46
CA PRO A 84 -2.60 -0.27 10.16
C PRO A 84 -2.68 -1.72 9.68
N GLY A 85 -1.54 -2.22 9.19
CA GLY A 85 -1.38 -3.58 8.69
C GLY A 85 -2.08 -3.94 7.37
N HIS A 86 -2.89 -3.04 6.80
CA HIS A 86 -3.57 -3.25 5.52
C HIS A 86 -3.35 -2.04 4.60
N PHE A 87 -3.48 -2.19 3.28
CA PHE A 87 -3.59 -1.03 2.39
C PHE A 87 -4.98 -1.08 1.78
N LEU A 88 -5.79 -0.07 2.08
CA LEU A 88 -7.19 -0.03 1.69
C LEU A 88 -7.41 1.07 0.66
N LEU A 89 -8.54 0.99 -0.03
CA LEU A 89 -8.95 1.96 -1.03
C LEU A 89 -10.25 2.64 -0.60
N ARG A 90 -10.46 3.90 -1.01
CA ARG A 90 -11.66 4.68 -0.71
C ARG A 90 -12.03 5.61 -1.86
N VAL A 91 -13.31 5.77 -2.12
CA VAL A 91 -13.82 6.91 -2.90
C VAL A 91 -14.24 8.02 -1.94
N PRO A 92 -13.80 9.27 -2.13
CA PRO A 92 -14.23 10.40 -1.32
C PRO A 92 -15.76 10.49 -1.25
N GLY A 93 -16.29 10.60 -0.03
CA GLY A 93 -17.74 10.65 0.22
C GLY A 93 -18.41 9.29 0.41
N ALA A 94 -17.71 8.16 0.17
CA ALA A 94 -18.21 6.84 0.54
C ALA A 94 -18.07 6.60 2.05
N ASP A 95 -19.01 5.82 2.61
CA ASP A 95 -19.07 5.41 4.01
C ASP A 95 -18.26 4.14 4.33
N HIS A 96 -17.62 3.55 3.32
CA HIS A 96 -16.89 2.31 3.40
C HIS A 96 -15.51 2.40 2.75
N LEU A 97 -14.63 1.49 3.18
CA LEU A 97 -13.34 1.21 2.56
C LEU A 97 -13.45 -0.03 1.66
N LEU A 98 -12.44 -0.25 0.83
CA LEU A 98 -12.36 -1.40 -0.05
C LEU A 98 -11.04 -2.11 0.16
N ASP A 99 -11.14 -3.43 0.27
CA ASP A 99 -9.98 -4.31 0.24
C ASP A 99 -9.57 -4.59 -1.21
N PRO A 100 -8.36 -4.21 -1.64
CA PRO A 100 -7.87 -4.47 -3.00
C PRO A 100 -7.71 -5.96 -3.32
N CYS A 101 -7.53 -6.83 -2.32
CA CYS A 101 -7.34 -8.26 -2.53
C CYS A 101 -8.66 -8.99 -2.74
N SER A 102 -9.65 -8.72 -1.87
CA SER A 102 -10.94 -9.42 -1.91
C SER A 102 -12.03 -8.67 -2.66
N GLY A 103 -11.85 -7.37 -2.92
CA GLY A 103 -12.90 -6.50 -3.48
C GLY A 103 -14.05 -6.22 -2.51
N ARG A 104 -13.95 -6.65 -1.24
CA ARG A 104 -14.99 -6.48 -0.23
C ARG A 104 -15.09 -5.04 0.23
N ARG A 105 -16.32 -4.59 0.46
CA ARG A 105 -16.62 -3.36 1.19
C ARG A 105 -16.39 -3.61 2.69
N LEU A 106 -15.65 -2.70 3.31
CA LEU A 106 -15.31 -2.73 4.73
C LEU A 106 -15.93 -1.51 5.40
N TYR A 107 -16.90 -1.75 6.26
CA TYR A 107 -17.53 -0.72 7.09
C TYR A 107 -16.71 -0.50 8.37
N PRO A 108 -16.99 0.55 9.16
CA PRO A 108 -16.25 0.84 10.39
C PRO A 108 -16.18 -0.35 11.38
N ARG A 109 -17.22 -1.19 11.43
CA ARG A 109 -17.22 -2.44 12.22
C ARG A 109 -16.16 -3.42 11.73
N ASP A 110 -16.08 -3.65 10.41
CA ASP A 110 -15.08 -4.53 9.81
C ASP A 110 -13.65 -4.00 10.02
N CYS A 111 -13.46 -2.68 9.90
CA CYS A 111 -12.17 -2.04 10.16
C CYS A 111 -11.72 -2.25 11.61
N ARG A 112 -12.64 -2.19 12.57
CA ARG A 112 -12.35 -2.51 13.97
C ARG A 112 -11.94 -3.97 14.15
N GLU A 113 -12.64 -4.89 13.48
CA GLU A 113 -12.29 -6.31 13.51
C GLU A 113 -10.88 -6.57 12.93
N LEU A 114 -10.50 -5.88 11.85
CA LEU A 114 -9.15 -5.99 11.27
C LEU A 114 -8.07 -5.57 12.28
N LEU A 115 -8.28 -4.45 13.00
CA LEU A 115 -7.34 -4.01 14.03
C LEU A 115 -7.25 -4.99 15.18
N ILE A 116 -8.39 -5.49 15.67
CA ILE A 116 -8.41 -6.44 16.80
C ILE A 116 -7.69 -7.74 16.44
N ARG A 117 -7.92 -8.26 15.22
CA ARG A 117 -7.27 -9.49 14.75
C ARG A 117 -5.75 -9.35 14.66
N GLN A 118 -5.25 -8.16 14.35
CA GLN A 118 -3.83 -7.94 14.11
C GLN A 118 -3.05 -7.44 15.33
N PHE A 119 -3.66 -6.56 16.13
CA PHE A 119 -2.99 -5.87 17.25
C PHE A 119 -3.61 -6.20 18.62
N GLY A 120 -4.68 -7.01 18.66
CA GLY A 120 -5.35 -7.43 19.88
C GLY A 120 -6.55 -6.55 20.28
N PRO A 121 -7.31 -6.98 21.29
CA PRO A 121 -8.61 -6.39 21.66
C PRO A 121 -8.54 -4.96 22.21
N THR A 122 -7.36 -4.51 22.64
CA THR A 122 -7.14 -3.17 23.20
C THR A 122 -6.96 -2.10 22.12
N MET A 123 -6.68 -2.49 20.88
CA MET A 123 -6.48 -1.55 19.76
C MET A 123 -7.80 -0.91 19.34
N GLN A 124 -7.87 0.43 19.41
CA GLN A 124 -9.06 1.18 19.05
C GLN A 124 -8.95 1.78 17.64
N LEU A 125 -10.08 1.81 16.93
CA LEU A 125 -10.15 2.48 15.63
C LEU A 125 -10.16 4.00 15.83
N ARG A 126 -9.18 4.69 15.26
CA ARG A 126 -9.02 6.15 15.30
C ARG A 126 -9.06 6.74 13.90
N ALA A 127 -9.37 8.04 13.81
CA ALA A 127 -9.43 8.75 12.52
C ALA A 127 -8.09 8.75 11.78
N GLU A 128 -6.97 8.75 12.52
CA GLU A 128 -5.61 8.67 11.95
C GLU A 128 -5.38 7.41 11.09
N HIS A 129 -6.07 6.30 11.41
CA HIS A 129 -6.00 5.05 10.64
C HIS A 129 -6.69 5.14 9.27
N MET A 130 -7.54 6.15 9.07
CA MET A 130 -8.31 6.36 7.83
C MET A 130 -7.78 7.53 6.99
N THR A 131 -6.54 7.95 7.29
CA THR A 131 -5.86 9.01 6.56
C THR A 131 -5.50 8.55 5.15
N ARG A 132 -5.63 9.49 4.21
CA ARG A 132 -5.24 9.29 2.81
C ARG A 132 -3.73 9.03 2.75
N ALA A 133 -3.35 8.00 2.00
CA ALA A 133 -1.96 7.68 1.73
C ALA A 133 -1.35 8.71 0.77
N THR A 134 -0.21 9.29 1.15
CA THR A 134 0.61 10.13 0.27
C THR A 134 1.44 9.27 -0.67
N PRO A 135 1.85 9.77 -1.86
CA PRO A 135 2.76 9.04 -2.75
C PRO A 135 4.02 8.53 -2.05
N THR A 136 4.65 9.39 -1.25
CA THR A 136 5.82 9.05 -0.44
C THR A 136 5.54 7.90 0.53
N SER A 137 4.42 7.96 1.26
CA SER A 137 4.06 6.89 2.21
C SER A 137 3.78 5.56 1.53
N MET A 138 3.20 5.59 0.32
CA MET A 138 2.97 4.38 -0.49
C MET A 138 4.30 3.78 -0.95
N LEU A 139 5.25 4.61 -1.39
CA LEU A 139 6.59 4.15 -1.77
C LEU A 139 7.36 3.59 -0.57
N GLN A 140 7.32 4.24 0.60
CA GLN A 140 7.94 3.70 1.81
C GLN A 140 7.34 2.34 2.21
N ARG A 141 6.01 2.16 2.09
CA ARG A 141 5.37 0.86 2.32
C ARG A 141 5.82 -0.19 1.31
N LEU A 142 5.94 0.19 0.04
CA LEU A 142 6.45 -0.71 -0.99
C LEU A 142 7.89 -1.13 -0.71
N SER A 143 8.76 -0.19 -0.33
CA SER A 143 10.13 -0.47 0.08
C SER A 143 10.20 -1.40 1.29
N ARG A 144 9.33 -1.24 2.32
CA ARG A 144 9.26 -2.19 3.44
C ARG A 144 8.88 -3.60 2.99
N ASN A 145 7.93 -3.71 2.07
CA ASN A 145 7.51 -5.00 1.51
C ASN A 145 8.64 -5.65 0.71
N LEU A 146 9.35 -4.89 -0.13
CA LEU A 146 10.48 -5.39 -0.92
C LEU A 146 11.65 -5.79 -0.02
N ARG A 147 11.99 -4.96 0.98
CA ARG A 147 12.99 -5.28 2.01
C ARG A 147 12.70 -6.62 2.67
N HIS A 148 11.45 -6.83 3.10
CA HIS A 148 11.05 -8.10 3.70
C HIS A 148 11.18 -9.27 2.72
N LEU A 149 10.75 -9.10 1.46
CA LEU A 149 10.90 -10.14 0.44
C LEU A 149 12.37 -10.48 0.14
N HIS A 150 13.25 -9.48 0.05
CA HIS A 150 14.68 -9.72 -0.14
C HIS A 150 15.30 -10.40 1.09
N GLN A 151 14.89 -10.01 2.31
CA GLN A 151 15.33 -10.66 3.55
C GLN A 151 14.97 -12.15 3.61
N ILE A 152 13.73 -12.54 3.28
CA ILE A 152 13.32 -13.96 3.32
C ILE A 152 13.95 -14.80 2.21
N ASN A 153 14.55 -14.16 1.20
CA ASN A 153 15.30 -14.82 0.12
C ASN A 153 16.82 -14.69 0.31
N ASP A 154 17.27 -14.28 1.51
CA ASP A 154 18.67 -14.09 1.88
C ASP A 154 19.47 -13.09 0.99
N ASP A 155 18.78 -12.24 0.22
CA ASP A 155 19.41 -11.15 -0.53
C ASP A 155 19.53 -9.90 0.35
N PHE A 156 20.50 -9.94 1.27
CA PHE A 156 20.68 -8.87 2.26
C PHE A 156 21.14 -7.55 1.65
N LEU A 157 21.85 -7.57 0.51
CA LEU A 157 22.27 -6.35 -0.18
C LEU A 157 21.10 -5.66 -0.87
N ALA A 158 20.19 -6.40 -1.52
CA ALA A 158 18.97 -5.82 -2.06
C ALA A 158 18.04 -5.33 -0.94
N ALA A 159 17.93 -6.09 0.15
CA ALA A 159 17.18 -5.67 1.33
C ALA A 159 17.71 -4.36 1.92
N LEU A 160 19.03 -4.18 1.96
CA LEU A 160 19.66 -2.96 2.44
C LEU A 160 19.33 -1.76 1.55
N LYS A 161 19.41 -1.93 0.21
CA LYS A 161 19.00 -0.87 -0.74
C LYS A 161 17.55 -0.43 -0.53
N ASP A 162 16.66 -1.36 -0.24
CA ASP A 162 15.27 -1.02 0.06
C ASP A 162 15.11 -0.38 1.45
N ALA A 163 15.94 -0.76 2.42
CA ALA A 163 15.99 -0.12 3.74
C ALA A 163 16.44 1.34 3.64
N ASP A 164 17.50 1.61 2.87
CA ASP A 164 18.01 2.95 2.60
C ASP A 164 16.95 3.82 1.94
N ARG A 165 16.25 3.28 0.93
CA ARG A 165 15.16 3.99 0.26
C ARG A 165 14.06 4.43 1.23
N ILE A 166 13.77 3.66 2.29
CA ILE A 166 12.76 4.07 3.29
C ILE A 166 13.19 5.35 4.01
N VAL A 167 14.46 5.43 4.37
CA VAL A 167 15.08 6.57 5.09
C VAL A 167 15.24 7.78 4.18
N GLU A 168 15.60 7.58 2.92
CA GLU A 168 15.73 8.66 1.93
C GLU A 168 14.39 9.29 1.55
N LEU A 169 13.33 8.49 1.47
CA LEU A 169 12.01 8.97 1.02
C LEU A 169 11.32 9.88 2.04
N GLY A 170 11.65 9.79 3.33
CA GLY A 170 10.99 10.61 4.35
C GLY A 170 11.26 10.16 5.77
N GLN A 171 10.36 10.47 6.68
CA GLN A 171 10.51 10.13 8.10
C GLN A 171 10.46 8.60 8.27
N ALA A 172 11.60 8.02 8.68
CA ALA A 172 11.72 6.63 9.05
C ALA A 172 11.31 6.42 10.52
N THR A 173 10.72 5.27 10.81
CA THR A 173 10.31 4.91 12.16
C THR A 173 11.46 4.24 12.93
N SER A 174 11.34 4.13 14.26
CA SER A 174 12.28 3.33 15.08
C SER A 174 12.43 1.89 14.54
N GLY A 175 11.31 1.29 14.09
CA GLY A 175 11.31 -0.04 13.48
C GLY A 175 12.05 -0.12 12.14
N ASP A 176 12.04 0.94 11.34
CA ASP A 176 12.79 0.98 10.08
C ASP A 176 14.30 1.03 10.33
N HIS A 177 14.73 1.86 11.28
CA HIS A 177 16.13 1.92 11.70
C HIS A 177 16.60 0.60 12.31
N LEU A 178 15.83 0.00 13.22
CA LEU A 178 16.13 -1.32 13.79
C LEU A 178 16.32 -2.41 12.73
N ALA A 179 15.48 -2.37 11.71
CA ALA A 179 15.54 -3.39 10.68
C ALA A 179 16.71 -3.18 9.71
N ARG A 180 17.15 -1.94 9.49
CA ARG A 180 18.40 -1.64 8.78
C ARG A 180 19.63 -1.96 9.62
N ALA A 181 19.63 -1.67 10.92
CA ALA A 181 20.67 -2.09 11.86
C ALA A 181 20.89 -3.61 11.84
N SER A 182 19.80 -4.37 11.78
CA SER A 182 19.87 -5.84 11.71
C SER A 182 20.48 -6.34 10.39
N LEU A 183 20.29 -5.60 9.28
CA LEU A 183 21.00 -5.89 8.02
C LEU A 183 22.49 -5.57 8.11
N TYR A 184 22.85 -4.42 8.71
CA TYR A 184 24.26 -4.08 8.92
C TYR A 184 24.98 -5.05 9.85
N GLN A 185 24.28 -5.62 10.84
CA GLN A 185 24.82 -6.68 11.68
C GLN A 185 25.19 -7.92 10.84
N LEU A 186 24.29 -8.37 9.95
CA LEU A 186 24.52 -9.52 9.07
C LEU A 186 25.65 -9.28 8.06
N LEU A 187 25.80 -8.03 7.62
CA LEU A 187 26.85 -7.58 6.71
C LEU A 187 28.14 -7.17 7.44
N GLU A 188 28.25 -7.45 8.74
CA GLU A 188 29.44 -7.19 9.56
C GLU A 188 29.90 -5.72 9.51
N CYS A 189 28.95 -4.79 9.48
CA CYS A 189 29.16 -3.35 9.44
C CYS A 189 28.82 -2.70 10.80
N PRO A 190 29.66 -2.85 11.85
CA PRO A 190 29.31 -2.48 13.22
C PRO A 190 29.08 -0.97 13.42
N GLN A 191 29.78 -0.13 12.64
CA GLN A 191 29.63 1.32 12.71
C GLN A 191 28.29 1.79 12.15
N ALA A 192 27.87 1.18 11.04
CA ALA A 192 26.57 1.47 10.43
C ALA A 192 25.41 0.90 11.27
N GLU A 193 25.59 -0.30 11.84
CA GLU A 193 24.66 -0.86 12.82
C GLU A 193 24.49 0.09 14.02
N ARG A 194 25.59 0.56 14.61
CA ARG A 194 25.57 1.49 15.73
C ARG A 194 24.75 2.74 15.43
N PHE A 195 25.01 3.38 14.28
CA PHE A 195 24.30 4.59 13.87
C PHE A 195 22.77 4.36 13.86
N ASP A 196 22.31 3.27 13.27
CA ASP A 196 20.87 2.98 13.22
C ASP A 196 20.28 2.59 14.57
N LEU A 197 21.03 1.90 15.44
CA LEU A 197 20.57 1.60 16.80
C LEU A 197 20.43 2.89 17.64
N GLU A 198 21.36 3.84 17.52
CA GLU A 198 21.26 5.15 18.17
C GLU A 198 20.04 5.94 17.66
N ARG A 199 19.79 5.93 16.34
CA ARG A 199 18.59 6.53 15.74
C ARG A 199 17.31 5.86 16.24
N ALA A 200 17.27 4.52 16.27
CA ALA A 200 16.12 3.77 16.77
C ALA A 200 15.83 4.09 18.24
N LEU A 201 16.88 4.26 19.07
CA LEU A 201 16.77 4.61 20.48
C LEU A 201 16.20 6.01 20.68
N LEU A 202 16.60 6.98 19.84
CA LEU A 202 16.04 8.33 19.89
C LEU A 202 14.54 8.36 19.53
N LEU A 203 14.09 7.49 18.63
CA LEU A 203 12.71 7.43 18.15
C LEU A 203 11.80 6.47 18.95
N SER A 204 12.36 5.67 19.86
CA SER A 204 11.62 4.66 20.61
C SER A 204 10.97 5.26 21.86
N GLU A 205 9.65 5.11 21.97
CA GLU A 205 8.85 5.51 23.14
C GLU A 205 8.66 4.36 24.14
N ASP A 206 8.90 3.11 23.73
CA ASP A 206 8.71 1.92 24.58
C ASP A 206 9.92 1.70 25.50
N PRO A 207 9.76 1.78 26.85
CA PRO A 207 10.85 1.58 27.80
C PRO A 207 11.58 0.25 27.64
N LEU A 208 10.86 -0.83 27.32
CA LEU A 208 11.47 -2.16 27.17
C LEU A 208 12.35 -2.21 25.92
N GLN A 209 11.87 -1.67 24.80
CA GLN A 209 12.64 -1.54 23.58
C GLN A 209 13.90 -0.68 23.78
N ARG A 210 13.80 0.42 24.54
CA ARG A 210 14.96 1.28 24.86
C ARG A 210 16.05 0.53 25.65
N ILE A 211 15.65 -0.31 26.61
CA ILE A 211 16.60 -1.14 27.38
C ILE A 211 17.30 -2.14 26.47
N GLU A 212 16.57 -2.84 25.60
CA GLU A 212 17.15 -3.82 24.68
C GLU A 212 18.10 -3.16 23.66
N LEU A 213 17.71 -2.00 23.13
CA LEU A 213 18.56 -1.19 22.25
C LEU A 213 19.88 -0.77 22.93
N ALA A 214 19.81 -0.28 24.18
CA ALA A 214 20.98 0.11 24.94
C ALA A 214 21.94 -1.07 25.20
N LYS A 215 21.37 -2.24 25.52
CA LYS A 215 22.13 -3.49 25.71
C LYS A 215 22.77 -3.98 24.42
N ARG A 216 22.09 -3.85 23.28
CA ARG A 216 22.67 -4.19 21.97
C ARG A 216 23.82 -3.25 21.61
N LEU A 217 23.65 -1.94 21.84
CA LEU A 217 24.69 -0.93 21.64
C LEU A 217 25.95 -1.19 22.49
N SER A 218 25.78 -1.61 23.75
CA SER A 218 26.93 -1.86 24.64
C SER A 218 27.81 -3.04 24.23
N ARG A 219 27.31 -3.91 23.33
CA ARG A 219 28.05 -5.07 22.81
C ARG A 219 28.85 -4.76 21.56
N LEU A 220 28.58 -3.62 20.90
CA LEU A 220 29.30 -3.23 19.69
C LEU A 220 30.68 -2.68 20.04
N PRO A 221 31.69 -2.92 19.18
CA PRO A 221 33.03 -2.37 19.39
C PRO A 221 32.96 -0.84 19.46
N ALA A 222 33.75 -0.25 20.37
CA ALA A 222 33.83 1.19 20.52
C ALA A 222 34.31 1.85 19.22
N ASN A 223 33.84 3.07 18.94
CA ASN A 223 34.32 3.88 17.82
C ASN A 223 35.83 4.08 17.97
N HIS A 224 36.61 3.32 17.21
CA HIS A 224 37.97 3.71 16.92
C HIS A 224 37.85 4.66 15.74
N SER A 225 37.78 5.96 16.04
CA SER A 225 38.01 6.98 15.03
C SER A 225 39.43 6.77 14.50
N VAL A 226 39.54 6.14 13.33
CA VAL A 226 40.77 6.21 12.54
C VAL A 226 40.83 7.65 12.03
N HIS A 227 41.56 8.48 12.78
CA HIS A 227 41.89 9.85 12.42
C HIS A 227 42.92 9.87 11.28
#